data_AF-A0A498DPS0-F1
#
_entry.id   AF-A0A498DPS0-F1
#
_cell.length_a   1.000
_cell.length_b   1.000
_cell.length_c   1.000
_cell.angle_alpha   90.00
_cell.angle_beta   90.00
_cell.angle_gamma   90.00
#
_symmetry.space_group_name_H-M   'P 1'
#
loop_
_entity.id
_entity.type
_entity.pdbx_description
1 polymer ?
#
loop_
_entity_poly.entity_id
_entity_poly.type
_entity_poly.pdbx_seq_one_letter_code
_entity_poly.pdbx_strand_id
1 'polypeptide(L)'
;MKKIILATSLCLMMTGLAHASSLDSSAHHNKAAERYVAQKQFTKALTEYDIAIKKDKKSAQAWLGKAQIQLQLKQYSALKGTLEELDDVSNSKAEKFEFLLVEGQYYLAAKPNHWLSKLKQNFFKARNMDTSRSDLYLLMARASVAGGKERSARLNYNKVIERGGPLAAVASQELASIFRQAQASGTGKGWVGDLADRATIDRATLAAVLVDDIEVQQLFDKRSRTIALPSDCKGNTYSAAIDTLLNIQITSVAPDTKGLFNPNANVSRFELAKLVEEILIAYTKKEELSHAFMGTKSPFPDLNANHYAYNAAFLSISRGLMATDDLVEGNFSGDKAISGTDLLLVLRKLGSLERQQ
;
A
#
# COMPACT_ATOMS: atom_id res chain seq x y z
N MET A 1 -5.89 4.01 -26.00
CA MET A 1 -6.52 3.28 -24.88
C MET A 1 -6.44 1.78 -25.15
N LYS A 2 -5.39 1.10 -24.67
CA LYS A 2 -5.23 -0.35 -24.76
C LYS A 2 -5.07 -0.89 -23.34
N LYS A 3 -6.08 -1.64 -22.87
CA LYS A 3 -6.07 -2.36 -21.59
C LYS A 3 -5.17 -3.59 -21.75
N ILE A 4 -4.09 -3.66 -20.97
CA ILE A 4 -3.22 -4.83 -20.88
C ILE A 4 -3.89 -5.82 -19.92
N ILE A 5 -4.41 -6.90 -20.48
CA ILE A 5 -4.94 -8.05 -19.76
C ILE A 5 -3.74 -8.90 -19.32
N LEU A 6 -3.51 -9.01 -18.01
CA LEU A 6 -2.60 -9.98 -17.43
C LEU A 6 -3.31 -11.35 -17.42
N ALA A 7 -3.22 -12.07 -18.53
CA ALA A 7 -3.52 -13.50 -18.59
C ALA A 7 -2.19 -14.24 -18.62
N THR A 8 -1.67 -14.66 -17.46
CA THR A 8 -0.62 -15.68 -17.42
C THR A 8 -1.28 -17.03 -17.69
N SER A 9 -1.41 -17.31 -18.97
CA SER A 9 -1.79 -18.59 -19.57
C SER A 9 -0.72 -19.63 -19.25
N LEU A 10 -1.02 -20.57 -18.35
CA LEU A 10 -0.40 -21.89 -18.35
C LEU A 10 -1.37 -22.85 -19.05
N CYS A 11 -1.32 -22.84 -20.38
CA CYS A 11 -2.02 -23.79 -21.22
C CYS A 11 -1.20 -25.09 -21.23
N LEU A 12 -1.56 -26.05 -20.38
CA LEU A 12 -1.08 -27.42 -20.51
C LEU A 12 -1.76 -28.03 -21.75
N MET A 13 -1.01 -28.11 -22.86
CA MET A 13 -1.40 -28.86 -24.05
C MET A 13 -1.43 -30.36 -23.72
N MET A 14 -2.61 -30.92 -23.52
CA MET A 14 -2.82 -32.37 -23.50
C MET A 14 -3.31 -32.80 -24.89
N THR A 15 -2.41 -33.41 -25.66
CA THR A 15 -2.75 -34.09 -26.91
C THR A 15 -3.47 -35.41 -26.63
N GLY A 16 -4.73 -35.48 -27.07
CA GLY A 16 -5.31 -36.63 -27.77
C GLY A 16 -5.57 -37.93 -27.01
N LEU A 17 -6.79 -38.07 -26.47
CA LEU A 17 -7.63 -39.26 -26.64
C LEU A 17 -9.10 -38.85 -26.43
N ALA A 18 -9.90 -39.01 -27.47
CA ALA A 18 -11.28 -38.54 -27.53
C ALA A 18 -12.27 -39.57 -26.95
N HIS A 19 -13.41 -39.03 -26.50
CA HIS A 19 -14.72 -39.69 -26.25
C HIS A 19 -15.07 -40.09 -24.81
N ALA A 20 -15.47 -39.09 -24.03
CA ALA A 20 -16.87 -38.91 -23.60
C ALA A 20 -16.97 -37.56 -22.88
N SER A 21 -17.49 -36.51 -23.53
CA SER A 21 -17.89 -35.32 -22.78
C SER A 21 -19.17 -35.65 -22.02
N SER A 22 -19.07 -36.15 -20.78
CA SER A 22 -20.22 -36.03 -19.89
C SER A 22 -20.44 -34.53 -19.70
N LEU A 23 -21.59 -34.04 -20.19
CA LEU A 23 -21.99 -32.63 -20.10
C LEU A 23 -21.89 -32.11 -18.66
N ASP A 24 -22.06 -33.01 -17.69
CA ASP A 24 -21.80 -32.84 -16.26
C ASP A 24 -20.55 -33.66 -15.87
N SER A 25 -19.37 -33.02 -15.89
CA SER A 25 -18.07 -33.58 -15.48
C SER A 25 -17.37 -32.63 -14.50
N SER A 26 -16.43 -33.14 -13.69
CA SER A 26 -15.60 -32.30 -12.81
C SER A 26 -14.87 -31.20 -13.59
N ALA A 27 -14.31 -31.53 -14.77
CA ALA A 27 -13.65 -30.56 -15.65
C ALA A 27 -14.60 -29.47 -16.18
N HIS A 28 -15.88 -29.79 -16.43
CA HIS A 28 -16.88 -28.80 -16.82
C HIS A 28 -17.13 -27.81 -15.68
N HIS A 29 -17.35 -28.30 -14.47
CA HIS A 29 -17.60 -27.48 -13.29
C HIS A 29 -16.38 -26.64 -12.88
N ASN A 30 -15.15 -27.15 -13.00
CA ASN A 30 -13.92 -26.35 -12.81
C ASN A 30 -13.88 -25.14 -13.75
N LYS A 31 -14.15 -25.36 -15.04
CA LYS A 31 -14.19 -24.27 -16.03
C LYS A 31 -15.31 -23.27 -15.74
N ALA A 32 -16.46 -23.72 -15.27
CA ALA A 32 -17.54 -22.84 -14.85
C ALA A 32 -17.13 -21.99 -13.63
N ALA A 33 -16.47 -22.59 -12.64
CA ALA A 33 -15.94 -21.90 -11.47
C ALA A 33 -14.93 -20.80 -11.88
N GLU A 34 -13.97 -21.11 -12.75
CA GLU A 34 -12.98 -20.15 -13.26
C GLU A 34 -13.64 -18.93 -13.94
N ARG A 35 -14.72 -19.14 -14.70
CA ARG A 35 -15.49 -18.03 -15.30
C ARG A 35 -16.13 -17.14 -14.23
N TYR A 36 -16.69 -17.73 -13.18
CA TYR A 36 -17.25 -16.96 -12.07
C TYR A 36 -16.17 -16.21 -11.28
N VAL A 37 -14.98 -16.80 -11.10
CA VAL A 37 -13.82 -16.10 -10.52
C VAL A 37 -13.45 -14.87 -11.35
N ALA A 38 -13.37 -14.98 -12.68
CA ALA A 38 -13.08 -13.86 -13.57
C ALA A 38 -14.14 -12.73 -13.47
N GLN A 39 -15.39 -13.07 -13.12
CA GLN A 39 -16.48 -12.13 -12.88
C GLN A 39 -16.58 -11.66 -11.42
N LYS A 40 -15.65 -12.06 -10.54
CA LYS A 40 -15.66 -11.80 -9.09
C LYS A 40 -16.91 -12.34 -8.37
N GLN A 41 -17.60 -13.33 -8.95
CA GLN A 41 -18.77 -13.99 -8.36
C GLN A 41 -18.33 -15.17 -7.49
N PHE A 42 -17.61 -14.88 -6.40
CA PHE A 42 -16.92 -15.89 -5.58
C PHE A 42 -17.83 -16.96 -4.98
N THR A 43 -19.03 -16.61 -4.54
CA THR A 43 -20.00 -17.57 -4.00
C THR A 43 -20.42 -18.62 -5.03
N LYS A 44 -20.66 -18.19 -6.29
CA LYS A 44 -21.00 -19.11 -7.38
C LYS A 44 -19.81 -19.98 -7.75
N ALA A 45 -18.62 -19.40 -7.82
CA ALA A 45 -17.40 -20.16 -8.07
C ALA A 45 -17.15 -21.24 -7.01
N LEU A 46 -17.36 -20.95 -5.72
CA LEU A 46 -17.28 -21.96 -4.66
C LEU A 46 -18.28 -23.10 -4.85
N THR A 47 -19.51 -22.78 -5.24
CA THR A 47 -20.54 -23.80 -5.52
C THR A 47 -20.12 -24.72 -6.65
N GLU A 48 -19.59 -24.17 -7.75
CA GLU A 48 -19.09 -24.96 -8.88
C GLU A 48 -17.88 -25.83 -8.48
N TYR A 49 -16.94 -25.32 -7.68
CA TYR A 49 -15.85 -26.14 -7.16
C TYR A 49 -16.33 -27.25 -6.24
N ASP A 50 -17.33 -27.00 -5.39
CA ASP A 50 -17.95 -28.05 -4.56
C ASP A 50 -18.61 -29.14 -5.41
N ILE A 51 -19.24 -28.77 -6.53
CA ILE A 51 -19.80 -29.75 -7.47
C ILE A 51 -18.66 -30.53 -8.15
N ALA A 52 -17.60 -29.86 -8.61
CA ALA A 52 -16.45 -30.52 -9.22
C ALA A 52 -15.79 -31.54 -8.29
N ILE A 53 -15.61 -31.17 -7.01
CA ILE A 53 -15.06 -32.05 -5.95
C ILE A 53 -15.99 -33.25 -5.69
N LYS A 54 -17.32 -33.05 -5.68
CA LYS A 54 -18.28 -34.16 -5.52
C LYS A 54 -18.19 -35.17 -6.66
N LYS A 55 -17.93 -34.71 -7.89
CA LYS A 55 -17.80 -35.56 -9.08
C LYS A 55 -16.45 -36.27 -9.14
N ASP A 56 -15.38 -35.59 -8.72
CA ASP A 56 -14.06 -36.16 -8.60
C ASP A 56 -13.36 -35.62 -7.34
N LYS A 57 -13.36 -36.45 -6.29
CA LYS A 57 -12.74 -36.11 -5.01
C LYS A 57 -11.22 -35.94 -5.11
N LYS A 58 -10.58 -36.51 -6.15
CA LYS A 58 -9.12 -36.45 -6.36
C LYS A 58 -8.70 -35.28 -7.25
N SER A 59 -9.63 -34.41 -7.67
CA SER A 59 -9.33 -33.25 -8.49
C SER A 59 -8.59 -32.17 -7.69
N ALA A 60 -7.25 -32.21 -7.73
CA ALA A 60 -6.40 -31.19 -7.11
C ALA A 60 -6.71 -29.77 -7.63
N GLN A 61 -7.06 -29.61 -8.91
CA GLN A 61 -7.48 -28.32 -9.49
C GLN A 61 -8.70 -27.74 -8.77
N ALA A 62 -9.71 -28.56 -8.49
CA ALA A 62 -10.95 -28.09 -7.85
C ALA A 62 -10.69 -27.67 -6.40
N TRP A 63 -9.93 -28.48 -5.66
CA TRP A 63 -9.51 -28.16 -4.30
C TRP A 63 -8.64 -26.90 -4.23
N LEU A 64 -7.70 -26.75 -5.16
CA LEU A 64 -6.84 -25.56 -5.26
C LEU A 64 -7.66 -24.29 -5.51
N GLY A 65 -8.57 -24.34 -6.49
CA GLY A 65 -9.44 -23.20 -6.82
C GLY A 65 -10.34 -22.80 -5.65
N LYS A 66 -10.89 -23.78 -4.93
CA LYS A 66 -11.66 -23.54 -3.70
C LYS A 66 -10.80 -22.89 -2.61
N ALA A 67 -9.59 -23.40 -2.37
CA ALA A 67 -8.67 -22.85 -1.39
C ALA A 67 -8.30 -21.38 -1.70
N GLN A 68 -8.01 -21.06 -2.96
CA GLN A 68 -7.69 -19.70 -3.38
C GLN A 68 -8.84 -18.72 -3.13
N ILE A 69 -10.09 -19.12 -3.42
CA ILE A 69 -11.25 -18.27 -3.15
C ILE A 69 -11.46 -18.10 -1.64
N GLN A 70 -11.39 -19.18 -0.87
CA GLN A 70 -11.56 -19.10 0.59
C GLN A 70 -10.49 -18.21 1.23
N LEU A 71 -9.24 -18.26 0.74
CA LEU A 71 -8.18 -17.36 1.14
C LEU A 71 -8.54 -15.90 0.84
N GLN A 72 -9.01 -15.61 -0.38
CA GLN A 72 -9.43 -14.26 -0.79
C GLN A 72 -10.60 -13.73 0.06
N LEU A 73 -11.56 -14.60 0.40
CA LEU A 73 -12.69 -14.29 1.27
C LEU A 73 -12.34 -14.32 2.77
N LYS A 74 -11.08 -14.58 3.13
CA LYS A 74 -10.59 -14.71 4.52
C LYS A 74 -11.33 -15.76 5.34
N GLN A 75 -11.86 -16.80 4.69
CA GLN A 75 -12.56 -17.93 5.32
C GLN A 75 -11.57 -18.95 5.90
N TYR A 76 -10.71 -18.50 6.81
CA TYR A 76 -9.53 -19.26 7.27
C TYR A 76 -9.84 -20.60 7.95
N SER A 77 -10.99 -20.70 8.64
CA SER A 77 -11.42 -21.96 9.26
C SER A 77 -11.77 -23.02 8.20
N ALA A 78 -12.58 -22.66 7.20
CA ALA A 78 -12.94 -23.55 6.09
C ALA A 78 -11.74 -23.85 5.17
N LEU A 79 -10.87 -22.85 4.99
CA LEU A 79 -9.63 -23.00 4.22
C LEU A 79 -8.70 -24.05 4.82
N LYS A 80 -8.57 -24.11 6.15
CA LYS A 80 -7.70 -25.10 6.79
C LYS A 80 -8.06 -26.54 6.40
N GLY A 81 -9.34 -26.91 6.48
CA GLY A 81 -9.79 -28.24 6.05
C GLY A 81 -9.65 -28.46 4.54
N THR A 82 -9.85 -27.41 3.73
CA THR A 82 -9.64 -27.47 2.27
C THR A 82 -8.17 -27.68 1.90
N LEU A 83 -7.24 -27.13 2.69
CA LEU A 83 -5.79 -27.34 2.51
C LEU A 83 -5.36 -28.76 2.88
N GLU A 84 -5.97 -29.37 3.91
CA GLU A 84 -5.71 -30.76 4.29
C GLU A 84 -6.09 -31.71 3.13
N GLU A 85 -7.29 -31.55 2.57
CA GLU A 85 -7.74 -32.33 1.40
C GLU A 85 -6.88 -32.06 0.16
N LEU A 86 -6.51 -30.80 -0.08
CA LEU A 86 -5.64 -30.43 -1.19
C LEU A 86 -4.25 -31.08 -1.08
N ASP A 87 -3.69 -31.16 0.13
CA ASP A 87 -2.39 -31.80 0.36
C ASP A 87 -2.40 -33.29 -0.02
N ASP A 88 -3.48 -33.98 0.36
CA ASP A 88 -3.68 -35.41 0.14
C ASP A 88 -3.87 -35.77 -1.35
N VAL A 89 -4.53 -34.89 -2.12
CA VAL A 89 -4.77 -35.13 -3.56
C VAL A 89 -3.64 -34.61 -4.46
N SER A 90 -2.73 -33.79 -3.93
CA SER A 90 -1.62 -33.19 -4.69
C SER A 90 -0.47 -34.18 -4.90
N ASN A 91 -0.57 -34.99 -5.95
CA ASN A 91 0.34 -36.11 -6.21
C ASN A 91 1.50 -35.75 -7.15
N SER A 92 1.28 -34.85 -8.10
CA SER A 92 2.33 -34.39 -9.00
C SER A 92 3.20 -33.30 -8.36
N LYS A 93 4.42 -33.15 -8.86
CA LYS A 93 5.33 -32.07 -8.44
C LYS A 93 4.71 -30.68 -8.64
N ALA A 94 3.93 -30.49 -9.71
CA ALA A 94 3.26 -29.23 -10.01
C ALA A 94 2.10 -28.94 -9.04
N GLU A 95 1.24 -29.93 -8.76
CA GLU A 95 0.15 -29.77 -7.79
C GLU A 95 0.70 -29.53 -6.38
N LYS A 96 1.73 -30.27 -5.98
CA LYS A 96 2.38 -30.08 -4.69
C LYS A 96 2.99 -28.69 -4.55
N PHE A 97 3.54 -28.14 -5.62
CA PHE A 97 4.03 -26.76 -5.64
C PHE A 97 2.90 -25.77 -5.36
N GLU A 98 1.78 -25.87 -6.08
CA GLU A 98 0.64 -24.97 -5.91
C GLU A 98 0.00 -25.07 -4.53
N PHE A 99 -0.10 -26.29 -3.99
CA PHE A 99 -0.49 -26.52 -2.59
C PHE A 99 0.43 -25.75 -1.61
N LEU A 100 1.76 -25.93 -1.71
CA LEU A 100 2.72 -25.28 -0.81
C LEU A 100 2.63 -23.75 -0.91
N LEU A 101 2.37 -23.22 -2.10
CA LEU A 101 2.21 -21.80 -2.35
C LEU A 101 0.95 -21.26 -1.66
N VAL A 102 -0.21 -21.89 -1.85
CA VAL A 102 -1.48 -21.42 -1.24
C VAL A 102 -1.47 -21.63 0.28
N GLU A 103 -0.87 -22.71 0.79
CA GLU A 103 -0.70 -22.92 2.23
C GLU A 103 0.26 -21.87 2.83
N GLY A 104 1.32 -21.51 2.10
CA GLY A 104 2.20 -20.40 2.47
C GLY A 104 1.47 -19.05 2.53
N GLN A 105 0.58 -18.77 1.57
CA GLN A 105 -0.26 -17.58 1.59
C GLN A 105 -1.24 -17.59 2.77
N TYR A 106 -1.82 -18.75 3.11
CA TYR A 106 -2.61 -18.92 4.33
C TYR A 106 -1.82 -18.58 5.59
N TYR A 107 -0.60 -19.10 5.75
CA TYR A 107 0.23 -18.77 6.92
C TYR A 107 0.53 -17.27 7.00
N LEU A 108 0.77 -16.59 5.88
CA LEU A 108 0.99 -15.14 5.87
C LEU A 108 -0.27 -14.35 6.26
N ALA A 109 -1.44 -14.78 5.76
CA ALA A 109 -2.69 -14.05 5.91
C ALA A 109 -3.39 -14.29 7.27
N ALA A 110 -3.46 -15.55 7.70
CA ALA A 110 -4.14 -15.96 8.94
C ALA A 110 -3.21 -15.92 10.16
N LYS A 111 -1.89 -15.95 9.96
CA LYS A 111 -0.85 -15.96 11.01
C LYS A 111 -1.14 -16.89 12.21
N PRO A 112 -1.49 -18.18 11.99
CA PRO A 112 -1.68 -19.13 13.09
C PRO A 112 -0.36 -19.40 13.84
N ASN A 113 -0.40 -20.22 14.88
CA ASN A 113 0.81 -20.58 15.64
C ASN A 113 1.94 -21.07 14.73
N HIS A 114 3.15 -20.58 14.97
CA HIS A 114 4.36 -20.88 14.19
C HIS A 114 4.27 -20.52 12.68
N TRP A 115 3.36 -19.63 12.27
CA TRP A 115 3.12 -19.28 10.86
C TRP A 115 4.40 -18.99 10.08
N LEU A 116 5.34 -18.22 10.65
CA LEU A 116 6.55 -17.82 9.94
C LEU A 116 7.51 -19.00 9.74
N SER A 117 7.55 -19.94 10.68
CA SER A 117 8.36 -21.16 10.57
C SER A 117 7.78 -22.09 9.50
N LYS A 118 6.46 -22.31 9.54
CA LYS A 118 5.74 -23.15 8.57
C LYS A 118 5.80 -22.58 7.15
N LEU A 119 5.56 -21.28 6.98
CA LEU A 119 5.71 -20.60 5.69
C LEU A 119 7.12 -20.75 5.11
N LYS A 120 8.16 -20.60 5.94
CA LYS A 120 9.55 -20.83 5.50
C LYS A 120 9.78 -22.27 5.05
N GLN A 121 9.27 -23.25 5.79
CA GLN A 121 9.35 -24.64 5.40
C GLN A 121 8.72 -24.87 4.02
N ASN A 122 7.53 -24.32 3.80
CA ASN A 122 6.83 -24.39 2.51
C ASN A 122 7.63 -23.71 1.40
N PHE A 123 8.16 -22.53 1.68
CA PHE A 123 9.01 -21.82 0.74
C PHE A 123 10.23 -22.65 0.30
N PHE A 124 10.96 -23.27 1.23
CA PHE A 124 12.12 -24.08 0.88
C PHE A 124 11.74 -25.33 0.10
N LYS A 125 10.63 -26.00 0.46
CA LYS A 125 10.10 -27.15 -0.29
C LYS A 125 9.73 -26.75 -1.72
N ALA A 126 8.93 -25.71 -1.88
CA ALA A 126 8.48 -25.22 -3.19
C ALA A 126 9.65 -24.72 -4.05
N ARG A 127 10.62 -24.02 -3.46
CA ARG A 127 11.81 -23.53 -4.17
C ARG A 127 12.66 -24.67 -4.72
N ASN A 128 12.76 -25.79 -4.00
CA ASN A 128 13.49 -26.97 -4.49
C ASN A 128 12.75 -27.66 -5.64
N MET A 129 11.45 -27.39 -5.82
CA MET A 129 10.66 -27.91 -6.93
C MET A 129 10.80 -27.04 -8.18
N ASP A 130 10.63 -25.72 -8.03
CA ASP A 130 10.75 -24.74 -9.10
C ASP A 130 11.38 -23.44 -8.58
N THR A 131 12.57 -23.11 -9.06
CA THR A 131 13.32 -21.91 -8.68
C THR A 131 12.99 -20.69 -9.53
N SER A 132 12.20 -20.85 -10.61
CA SER A 132 11.87 -19.78 -11.54
C SER A 132 10.71 -18.91 -11.07
N ARG A 133 9.88 -19.42 -10.16
CA ARG A 133 8.61 -18.82 -9.72
C ARG A 133 8.78 -17.57 -8.86
N SER A 134 8.49 -16.40 -9.44
CA SER A 134 8.58 -15.08 -8.81
C SER A 134 7.58 -14.87 -7.65
N ASP A 135 6.38 -15.41 -7.77
CA ASP A 135 5.32 -15.37 -6.74
C ASP A 135 5.76 -16.01 -5.42
N LEU A 136 6.57 -17.07 -5.48
CA LEU A 136 7.17 -17.71 -4.31
C LEU A 136 8.13 -16.77 -3.56
N TYR A 137 9.00 -16.07 -4.28
CA TYR A 137 9.93 -15.10 -3.68
C TYR A 137 9.19 -13.88 -3.15
N LEU A 138 8.14 -13.41 -3.84
CA LEU A 138 7.30 -12.32 -3.37
C LEU A 138 6.60 -12.68 -2.04
N LEU A 139 6.05 -13.89 -1.95
CA LEU A 139 5.45 -14.41 -0.71
C LEU A 139 6.47 -14.39 0.45
N MET A 140 7.69 -14.87 0.21
CA MET A 140 8.73 -14.91 1.24
C MET A 140 9.26 -13.51 1.61
N ALA A 141 9.28 -12.58 0.66
CA ALA A 141 9.63 -11.18 0.91
C ALA A 141 8.61 -10.55 1.87
N ARG A 142 7.32 -10.66 1.57
CA ARG A 142 6.22 -10.18 2.43
C ARG A 142 6.21 -10.85 3.80
N ALA A 143 6.44 -12.16 3.86
CA ALA A 143 6.58 -12.87 5.13
C ALA A 143 7.79 -12.41 5.95
N SER A 144 8.90 -12.05 5.27
CA SER A 144 10.07 -11.50 5.92
C SER A 144 9.78 -10.11 6.50
N VAL A 145 9.05 -9.25 5.79
CA VAL A 145 8.57 -7.95 6.32
C VAL A 145 7.70 -8.17 7.56
N ALA A 146 6.67 -9.03 7.45
CA ALA A 146 5.77 -9.32 8.56
C ALA A 146 6.47 -9.96 9.78
N GLY A 147 7.63 -10.58 9.58
CA GLY A 147 8.47 -11.14 10.63
C GLY A 147 9.60 -10.23 11.11
N GLY A 148 9.65 -8.96 10.69
CA GLY A 148 10.70 -7.99 11.06
C GLY A 148 12.09 -8.31 10.49
N LYS A 149 12.18 -9.16 9.46
CA LYS A 149 13.45 -9.61 8.87
C LYS A 149 13.77 -8.82 7.61
N GLU A 150 14.04 -7.54 7.76
CA GLU A 150 14.21 -6.60 6.64
C GLU A 150 15.28 -7.05 5.63
N ARG A 151 16.46 -7.49 6.09
CA ARG A 151 17.52 -8.01 5.20
C ARG A 151 17.02 -9.17 4.33
N SER A 152 16.24 -10.08 4.90
CA SER A 152 15.64 -11.20 4.17
C SER A 152 14.55 -10.73 3.20
N ALA A 153 13.76 -9.73 3.59
CA ALA A 153 12.76 -9.14 2.72
C ALA A 153 13.40 -8.55 1.46
N ARG A 154 14.42 -7.70 1.62
CA ARG A 154 15.15 -7.07 0.50
C ARG A 154 15.76 -8.10 -0.46
N LEU A 155 16.40 -9.14 0.07
CA LEU A 155 16.96 -10.23 -0.73
C LEU A 155 15.91 -10.94 -1.58
N ASN A 156 14.71 -11.19 -1.04
CA ASN A 156 13.66 -11.86 -1.77
C ASN A 156 12.93 -10.93 -2.75
N TYR A 157 12.74 -9.64 -2.43
CA TYR A 157 12.22 -8.67 -3.41
C TYR A 157 13.16 -8.53 -4.61
N ASN A 158 14.47 -8.42 -4.40
CA ASN A 158 15.43 -8.33 -5.50
C ASN A 158 15.36 -9.56 -6.42
N LYS A 159 15.17 -10.76 -5.87
CA LYS A 159 14.95 -11.97 -6.69
C LYS A 159 13.71 -11.89 -7.56
N VAL A 160 12.64 -11.24 -7.10
CA VAL A 160 11.44 -11.00 -7.93
C VAL A 160 11.75 -9.98 -9.02
N ILE A 161 12.47 -8.91 -8.68
CA ILE A 161 12.81 -7.81 -9.59
C ILE A 161 13.73 -8.32 -10.72
N GLU A 162 14.77 -9.08 -10.39
CA GLU A 162 15.70 -9.70 -11.35
C GLU A 162 15.01 -10.60 -12.37
N ARG A 163 13.89 -11.24 -11.99
CA ARG A 163 13.09 -12.09 -12.89
C ARG A 163 12.18 -11.30 -13.82
N GLY A 164 11.94 -10.02 -13.53
CA GLY A 164 11.08 -9.16 -14.33
C GLY A 164 9.60 -9.55 -14.29
N GLY A 165 8.87 -9.03 -15.27
CA GLY A 165 7.43 -9.23 -15.39
C GLY A 165 6.59 -8.41 -14.40
N PRO A 166 5.28 -8.65 -14.34
CA PRO A 166 4.34 -7.81 -13.58
C PRO A 166 4.60 -7.78 -12.08
N LEU A 167 5.10 -8.90 -11.52
CA LEU A 167 5.45 -8.98 -10.09
C LEU A 167 6.70 -8.17 -9.74
N ALA A 168 7.60 -7.88 -10.70
CA ALA A 168 8.77 -7.05 -10.45
C ALA A 168 8.38 -5.61 -10.13
N ALA A 169 7.33 -5.07 -10.76
CA ALA A 169 6.80 -3.75 -10.44
C ALA A 169 6.25 -3.71 -9.00
N VAL A 170 5.45 -4.71 -8.62
CA VAL A 170 4.92 -4.88 -7.25
C VAL A 170 6.06 -4.98 -6.24
N ALA A 171 7.06 -5.82 -6.50
CA ALA A 171 8.23 -5.99 -5.63
C ALA A 171 9.07 -4.70 -5.52
N SER A 172 9.24 -3.97 -6.62
CA SER A 172 9.98 -2.70 -6.63
C SER A 172 9.28 -1.64 -5.79
N GLN A 173 7.95 -1.54 -5.92
CA GLN A 173 7.13 -0.62 -5.14
C GLN A 173 7.15 -0.98 -3.64
N GLU A 174 6.94 -2.25 -3.29
CA GLU A 174 6.98 -2.71 -1.91
C GLU A 174 8.38 -2.52 -1.30
N LEU A 175 9.45 -2.80 -2.05
CA LEU A 175 10.83 -2.55 -1.61
C LEU A 175 11.12 -1.05 -1.42
N ALA A 176 10.66 -0.19 -2.33
CA ALA A 176 10.79 1.25 -2.20
C ALA A 176 10.09 1.77 -0.93
N SER A 177 8.93 1.21 -0.57
CA SER A 177 8.22 1.57 0.66
C SER A 177 9.04 1.29 1.92
N ILE A 178 9.78 0.17 1.95
CA ILE A 178 10.68 -0.18 3.06
C ILE A 178 11.81 0.84 3.19
N PHE A 179 12.46 1.20 2.08
CA PHE A 179 13.50 2.22 2.10
C PHE A 179 12.98 3.59 2.53
N ARG A 180 11.78 3.97 2.07
CA ARG A 180 11.12 5.23 2.48
C ARG A 180 10.85 5.25 3.98
N GLN A 181 10.34 4.16 4.55
CA GLN A 181 10.08 4.07 5.99
C GLN A 181 11.39 4.14 6.79
N ALA A 182 12.44 3.42 6.36
CA ALA A 182 13.76 3.48 7.02
C ALA A 182 14.40 4.88 6.94
N GLN A 183 14.27 5.55 5.81
CA GLN A 183 14.74 6.94 5.64
C GLN A 183 13.96 7.92 6.53
N ALA A 184 12.64 7.72 6.65
CA ALA A 184 11.80 8.54 7.51
C ALA A 184 12.15 8.35 8.99
N SER A 185 12.19 7.10 9.47
CA SER A 185 12.34 6.77 10.89
C SER A 185 13.79 6.91 11.41
N GLY A 186 14.81 6.80 10.54
CA GLY A 186 16.21 6.88 10.95
C GLY A 186 16.57 5.81 11.99
N THR A 187 17.02 6.21 13.18
CA THR A 187 17.30 5.29 14.31
C THR A 187 16.07 4.93 15.13
N GLY A 188 14.89 5.49 14.77
CA GLY A 188 13.55 4.98 15.09
C GLY A 188 13.23 4.72 16.55
N LYS A 189 13.31 5.75 17.41
CA LYS A 189 12.81 5.68 18.80
C LYS A 189 11.98 6.92 19.15
N GLY A 190 11.00 6.75 20.04
CA GLY A 190 10.10 7.82 20.48
C GLY A 190 9.12 8.25 19.39
N TRP A 191 8.74 9.53 19.40
CA TRP A 191 7.69 10.07 18.53
C TRP A 191 7.94 9.85 17.03
N VAL A 192 9.21 9.84 16.58
CA VAL A 192 9.57 9.59 15.16
C VAL A 192 9.20 8.18 14.72
N GLY A 193 9.40 7.18 15.60
CA GLY A 193 9.00 5.80 15.33
C GLY A 193 7.47 5.68 15.31
N ASP A 194 6.82 6.22 16.34
CA ASP A 194 5.36 6.19 16.46
C ASP A 194 4.67 6.89 15.28
N LEU A 195 5.24 7.99 14.79
CA LEU A 195 4.75 8.71 13.63
C LEU A 195 4.97 7.92 12.34
N ALA A 196 6.16 7.32 12.14
CA ALA A 196 6.47 6.57 10.92
C ALA A 196 5.50 5.40 10.67
N ASP A 197 4.99 4.78 11.74
CA ASP A 197 4.07 3.65 11.69
C ASP A 197 2.59 4.05 11.47
N ARG A 198 2.27 5.36 11.52
CA ARG A 198 0.91 5.83 11.25
C ARG A 198 0.59 5.77 9.75
N ALA A 199 -0.43 4.97 9.41
CA ALA A 199 -0.95 4.85 8.06
C ALA A 199 -1.57 6.16 7.55
N THR A 200 -2.21 6.94 8.42
CA THR A 200 -2.71 8.29 8.13
C THR A 200 -2.36 9.25 9.26
N ILE A 201 -2.21 10.53 8.93
CA ILE A 201 -2.01 11.62 9.91
C ILE A 201 -3.26 12.48 9.98
N ASP A 202 -3.76 12.68 11.20
CA ASP A 202 -4.84 13.63 11.46
C ASP A 202 -4.31 15.06 11.70
N ARG A 203 -5.21 16.03 11.59
CA ARG A 203 -4.87 17.46 11.70
C ARG A 203 -4.33 17.84 13.08
N ALA A 204 -4.79 17.21 14.16
CA ALA A 204 -4.27 17.47 15.50
C ALA A 204 -2.84 16.96 15.67
N THR A 205 -2.53 15.76 15.17
CA THR A 205 -1.18 15.19 15.16
C THR A 205 -0.25 16.05 14.31
N LEU A 206 -0.70 16.51 13.14
CA LEU A 206 0.09 17.44 12.31
C LEU A 206 0.41 18.72 13.09
N ALA A 207 -0.56 19.30 13.80
CA ALA A 207 -0.34 20.50 14.59
C ALA A 207 0.70 20.30 15.69
N ALA A 208 0.61 19.20 16.44
CA ALA A 208 1.58 18.84 17.47
C ALA A 208 3.00 18.71 16.88
N VAL A 209 3.16 17.94 15.79
CA VAL A 209 4.47 17.75 15.16
C VAL A 209 5.05 19.09 14.68
N LEU A 210 4.24 19.95 14.06
CA LEU A 210 4.73 21.23 13.54
C LEU A 210 5.14 22.21 14.64
N VAL A 211 4.39 22.27 15.74
CA VAL A 211 4.61 23.26 16.80
C VAL A 211 5.60 22.76 17.85
N ASP A 212 5.43 21.52 18.30
CA ASP A 212 6.16 20.98 19.44
C ASP A 212 7.52 20.37 19.03
N ASP A 213 7.59 19.74 17.86
CA ASP A 213 8.82 19.06 17.39
C ASP A 213 9.62 19.86 16.35
N ILE A 214 8.93 20.67 15.52
CA ILE A 214 9.54 21.44 14.43
C ILE A 214 9.67 22.93 14.76
N GLU A 215 8.92 23.42 15.74
CA GLU A 215 8.88 24.83 16.13
C GLU A 215 8.58 25.78 14.96
N VAL A 216 7.68 25.36 14.05
CA VAL A 216 7.36 26.04 12.79
C VAL A 216 6.99 27.52 13.00
N GLN A 217 6.43 27.87 14.15
CA GLN A 217 6.06 29.23 14.54
C GLN A 217 7.21 30.23 14.48
N GLN A 218 8.47 29.76 14.59
CA GLN A 218 9.64 30.62 14.50
C GLN A 218 9.89 31.17 13.09
N LEU A 219 9.34 30.50 12.06
CA LEU A 219 9.49 30.92 10.66
C LEU A 219 8.51 32.03 10.26
N PHE A 220 7.43 32.20 11.02
CA PHE A 220 6.32 33.08 10.70
C PHE A 220 6.33 34.33 11.58
N ASP A 221 6.01 35.48 10.97
CA ASP A 221 5.89 36.73 11.71
C ASP A 221 4.67 36.69 12.64
N LYS A 222 4.80 37.32 13.80
CA LYS A 222 3.69 37.44 14.75
C LYS A 222 2.52 38.16 14.10
N ARG A 223 1.33 37.54 14.15
CA ARG A 223 0.09 38.12 13.63
C ARG A 223 -0.58 38.98 14.69
N SER A 224 -1.12 40.13 14.29
CA SER A 224 -1.84 41.05 15.18
C SER A 224 -3.25 40.55 15.54
N ARG A 225 -3.84 39.68 14.70
CA ARG A 225 -5.16 39.10 14.91
C ARG A 225 -5.04 37.70 15.46
N THR A 226 -5.53 37.51 16.68
CA THR A 226 -5.68 36.19 17.32
C THR A 226 -6.91 35.47 16.77
N ILE A 227 -6.75 34.19 16.45
CA ILE A 227 -7.86 33.29 16.12
C ILE A 227 -8.23 32.54 17.39
N ALA A 228 -9.50 32.61 17.79
CA ALA A 228 -9.98 31.86 18.94
C ALA A 228 -9.99 30.36 18.64
N LEU A 229 -9.54 29.54 19.61
CA LEU A 229 -9.55 28.09 19.50
C LEU A 229 -10.98 27.58 19.17
N PRO A 230 -11.16 26.85 18.05
CA PRO A 230 -12.44 26.24 17.68
C PRO A 230 -13.02 25.35 18.77
N SER A 231 -14.35 25.29 18.82
CA SER A 231 -15.08 24.56 19.87
C SER A 231 -14.79 23.05 19.86
N ASP A 232 -14.56 22.48 18.68
CA ASP A 232 -14.25 21.06 18.47
C ASP A 232 -12.80 20.68 18.85
N CYS A 233 -11.96 21.66 19.16
CA CYS A 233 -10.61 21.43 19.70
C CYS A 233 -10.56 21.44 21.23
N LYS A 234 -11.63 21.89 21.90
CA LYS A 234 -11.63 21.97 23.37
C LYS A 234 -11.56 20.57 23.97
N GLY A 235 -10.59 20.36 24.86
CA GLY A 235 -10.32 19.05 25.48
C GLY A 235 -9.52 18.08 24.60
N ASN A 236 -9.11 18.48 23.39
CA ASN A 236 -8.14 17.73 22.61
C ASN A 236 -6.76 17.79 23.28
N THR A 237 -6.04 16.67 23.32
CA THR A 237 -4.67 16.56 23.87
C THR A 237 -3.71 17.59 23.26
N TYR A 238 -3.86 17.92 21.98
CA TYR A 238 -3.01 18.85 21.24
C TYR A 238 -3.63 20.24 21.07
N SER A 239 -4.60 20.61 21.91
CA SER A 239 -5.30 21.90 21.82
C SER A 239 -4.36 23.12 21.87
N ALA A 240 -3.27 23.08 22.67
CA ALA A 240 -2.28 24.16 22.73
C ALA A 240 -1.46 24.31 21.44
N ALA A 241 -1.07 23.18 20.82
CA ALA A 241 -0.39 23.17 19.53
C ALA A 241 -1.31 23.67 18.42
N ILE A 242 -2.59 23.24 18.42
CA ILE A 242 -3.61 23.73 17.48
C ILE A 242 -3.79 25.25 17.63
N ASP A 243 -3.92 25.75 18.86
CA ASP A 243 -4.06 27.19 19.13
C ASP A 243 -2.86 27.99 18.57
N THR A 244 -1.64 27.49 18.82
CA THR A 244 -0.41 28.12 18.29
C THR A 244 -0.41 28.15 16.76
N LEU A 245 -0.74 27.02 16.13
CA LEU A 245 -0.78 26.86 14.68
C LEU A 245 -1.81 27.79 14.01
N LEU A 246 -2.98 27.95 14.63
CA LEU A 246 -4.00 28.87 14.14
C LEU A 246 -3.55 30.33 14.23
N ASN A 247 -2.82 30.69 15.28
CA ASN A 247 -2.37 32.06 15.50
C ASN A 247 -1.18 32.49 14.62
N ILE A 248 -0.43 31.54 14.04
CA ILE A 248 0.52 31.85 12.96
C ILE A 248 -0.15 31.96 11.58
N GLN A 249 -1.43 31.59 11.48
CA GLN A 249 -2.30 31.76 10.31
C GLN A 249 -1.81 31.04 9.04
N ILE A 250 -1.33 29.81 9.19
CA ILE A 250 -1.08 28.93 8.04
C ILE A 250 -2.43 28.54 7.42
N THR A 251 -2.64 28.89 6.15
CA THR A 251 -3.92 28.69 5.45
C THR A 251 -4.25 27.22 5.21
N SER A 252 -3.25 26.37 4.98
CA SER A 252 -3.44 24.94 4.74
C SER A 252 -4.07 24.17 5.91
N VAL A 253 -4.05 24.74 7.12
CA VAL A 253 -4.57 24.16 8.37
C VAL A 253 -5.63 25.05 9.01
N ALA A 254 -6.21 25.98 8.25
CA ALA A 254 -7.27 26.87 8.72
C ALA A 254 -8.55 26.08 9.05
N PRO A 255 -9.41 26.59 9.95
CA PRO A 255 -10.74 26.04 10.20
C PRO A 255 -11.59 26.08 8.91
N ASP A 256 -12.56 25.17 8.83
CA ASP A 256 -13.49 25.11 7.71
C ASP A 256 -14.46 26.31 7.67
N THR A 257 -15.35 26.34 6.68
CA THR A 257 -16.32 27.43 6.52
C THR A 257 -17.33 27.53 7.68
N LYS A 258 -17.42 26.51 8.53
CA LYS A 258 -18.24 26.50 9.76
C LYS A 258 -17.44 26.92 10.99
N GLY A 259 -16.15 27.22 10.83
CA GLY A 259 -15.24 27.57 11.91
C GLY A 259 -14.75 26.37 12.71
N LEU A 260 -14.91 25.14 12.21
CA LEU A 260 -14.44 23.92 12.88
C LEU A 260 -13.04 23.54 12.37
N PHE A 261 -12.17 23.08 13.26
CA PHE A 261 -10.82 22.66 12.87
C PHE A 261 -10.77 21.22 12.35
N ASN A 262 -11.70 20.37 12.81
CA ASN A 262 -11.80 18.95 12.54
C ASN A 262 -10.50 18.18 12.93
N PRO A 263 -10.14 18.13 14.23
CA PRO A 263 -8.84 17.60 14.68
C PRO A 263 -8.56 16.15 14.26
N ASN A 264 -9.60 15.33 14.11
CA ASN A 264 -9.50 13.92 13.74
C ASN A 264 -9.57 13.69 12.21
N ALA A 265 -9.73 14.74 11.40
CA ALA A 265 -9.75 14.60 9.96
C ALA A 265 -8.34 14.30 9.44
N ASN A 266 -8.24 13.37 8.48
CA ASN A 266 -6.97 13.03 7.85
C ASN A 266 -6.49 14.19 6.99
N VAL A 267 -5.18 14.46 7.04
CA VAL A 267 -4.50 15.44 6.21
C VAL A 267 -4.27 14.85 4.81
N SER A 268 -4.73 15.55 3.80
CA SER A 268 -4.54 15.20 2.39
C SER A 268 -3.16 15.62 1.86
N ARG A 269 -2.76 15.03 0.73
CA ARG A 269 -1.54 15.45 0.02
C ARG A 269 -1.63 16.88 -0.50
N PHE A 270 -2.82 17.37 -0.84
CA PHE A 270 -3.02 18.78 -1.18
C PHE A 270 -2.75 19.71 0.01
N GLU A 271 -3.26 19.40 1.19
CA GLU A 271 -3.01 20.18 2.41
C GLU A 271 -1.51 20.17 2.77
N LEU A 272 -0.84 19.02 2.67
CA LEU A 272 0.60 18.94 2.89
C LEU A 272 1.39 19.77 1.87
N ALA A 273 1.02 19.74 0.59
CA ALA A 273 1.69 20.54 -0.43
C ALA A 273 1.54 22.05 -0.17
N LYS A 274 0.32 22.49 0.21
CA LYS A 274 0.06 23.88 0.59
C LYS A 274 0.87 24.29 1.82
N LEU A 275 0.94 23.43 2.83
CA LEU A 275 1.79 23.66 4.00
C LEU A 275 3.27 23.83 3.62
N VAL A 276 3.78 22.96 2.75
CA VAL A 276 5.16 23.03 2.28
C VAL A 276 5.44 24.33 1.54
N GLU A 277 4.54 24.76 0.66
CA GLU A 277 4.64 26.05 -0.02
C GLU A 277 4.71 27.22 0.96
N GLU A 278 3.80 27.26 1.95
CA GLU A 278 3.77 28.33 2.96
C GLU A 278 5.05 28.36 3.82
N ILE A 279 5.55 27.19 4.24
CA ILE A 279 6.82 27.08 4.98
C ILE A 279 7.99 27.56 4.11
N LEU A 280 8.03 27.19 2.83
CA LEU A 280 9.10 27.62 1.92
C LEU A 280 9.09 29.14 1.71
N ILE A 281 7.93 29.75 1.53
CA ILE A 281 7.80 31.21 1.42
C ILE A 281 8.27 31.87 2.72
N ALA A 282 7.80 31.38 3.87
CA ALA A 282 8.16 31.92 5.17
C ALA A 282 9.65 31.85 5.46
N TYR A 283 10.30 30.72 5.10
CA TYR A 283 11.73 30.50 5.28
C TYR A 283 12.57 31.32 4.29
N THR A 284 12.22 31.32 3.00
CA THR A 284 13.04 31.97 1.95
C THR A 284 12.76 33.45 1.76
N LYS A 285 11.63 33.95 2.30
CA LYS A 285 11.09 35.30 2.08
C LYS A 285 10.84 35.64 0.60
N LYS A 286 10.55 34.61 -0.22
CA LYS A 286 10.30 34.71 -1.67
C LYS A 286 8.82 34.52 -1.97
N GLU A 287 8.09 35.62 -2.08
CA GLU A 287 6.64 35.61 -2.38
C GLU A 287 6.33 35.07 -3.78
N GLU A 288 7.29 35.14 -4.71
CA GLU A 288 7.14 34.61 -6.07
C GLU A 288 6.86 33.10 -6.11
N LEU A 289 7.18 32.38 -5.02
CA LEU A 289 6.93 30.95 -4.92
C LEU A 289 5.43 30.61 -4.92
N SER A 290 4.57 31.52 -4.43
CA SER A 290 3.11 31.34 -4.39
C SER A 290 2.46 31.22 -5.77
N HIS A 291 3.19 31.58 -6.83
CA HIS A 291 2.71 31.57 -8.22
C HIS A 291 3.74 31.06 -9.23
N ALA A 292 4.81 30.40 -8.77
CA ALA A 292 5.94 29.95 -9.59
C ALA A 292 5.55 29.09 -10.82
N PHE A 293 4.42 28.38 -10.77
CA PHE A 293 3.95 27.48 -11.81
C PHE A 293 2.58 27.88 -12.40
N MET A 294 2.02 29.03 -12.02
CA MET A 294 0.75 29.49 -12.59
C MET A 294 0.85 29.65 -14.12
N GLY A 295 -0.16 29.15 -14.83
CA GLY A 295 -0.21 29.19 -16.30
C GLY A 295 0.66 28.14 -17.00
N THR A 296 1.38 27.28 -16.27
CA THR A 296 2.12 26.17 -16.86
C THR A 296 1.23 24.94 -17.07
N LYS A 297 1.59 24.09 -18.04
CA LYS A 297 0.88 22.84 -18.27
C LYS A 297 1.15 21.86 -17.13
N SER A 298 0.10 21.24 -16.61
CA SER A 298 0.26 20.22 -15.56
C SER A 298 1.06 19.01 -16.06
N PRO A 299 2.12 18.61 -15.33
CA PRO A 299 2.81 17.35 -15.58
C PRO A 299 2.08 16.15 -14.96
N PHE A 300 1.05 16.37 -14.15
CA PHE A 300 0.32 15.34 -13.41
C PHE A 300 -0.96 14.98 -14.17
N PRO A 301 -1.22 13.69 -14.47
CA PRO A 301 -2.43 13.30 -15.21
C PRO A 301 -3.74 13.59 -14.47
N ASP A 302 -3.72 13.56 -13.14
CA ASP A 302 -4.88 13.66 -12.25
C ASP A 302 -5.08 15.05 -11.64
N LEU A 303 -4.21 16.03 -11.94
CA LEU A 303 -4.26 17.36 -11.36
C LEU A 303 -4.31 18.44 -12.44
N ASN A 304 -5.43 19.17 -12.50
CA ASN A 304 -5.61 20.30 -13.41
C ASN A 304 -4.76 21.51 -12.98
N ALA A 305 -4.20 22.25 -13.94
CA ALA A 305 -3.39 23.45 -13.68
C ALA A 305 -4.17 24.60 -13.01
N ASN A 306 -5.50 24.62 -13.12
CA ASN A 306 -6.38 25.59 -12.47
C ASN A 306 -6.80 25.18 -11.05
N HIS A 307 -6.37 24.00 -10.57
CA HIS A 307 -6.70 23.54 -9.23
C HIS A 307 -6.01 24.39 -8.16
N TYR A 308 -6.69 24.67 -7.04
CA TYR A 308 -6.20 25.59 -6.00
C TYR A 308 -4.83 25.17 -5.41
N ALA A 309 -4.55 23.87 -5.38
CA ALA A 309 -3.30 23.31 -4.87
C ALA A 309 -2.27 22.97 -5.97
N TYR A 310 -2.53 23.30 -7.24
CA TYR A 310 -1.64 22.96 -8.35
C TYR A 310 -0.24 23.54 -8.18
N ASN A 311 -0.15 24.85 -7.91
CA ASN A 311 1.14 25.53 -7.74
C ASN A 311 1.96 24.85 -6.64
N ALA A 312 1.36 24.66 -5.46
CA ALA A 312 2.00 24.05 -4.31
C ALA A 312 2.42 22.60 -4.54
N ALA A 313 1.59 21.80 -5.21
CA ALA A 313 1.91 20.42 -5.58
C ALA A 313 3.12 20.36 -6.53
N PHE A 314 3.12 21.18 -7.58
CA PHE A 314 4.23 21.22 -8.53
C PHE A 314 5.50 21.77 -7.88
N LEU A 315 5.40 22.81 -7.06
CA LEU A 315 6.50 23.36 -6.29
C LEU A 315 7.14 22.32 -5.37
N SER A 316 6.32 21.57 -4.65
CA SER A 316 6.78 20.57 -3.68
C SER A 316 7.49 19.40 -4.36
N ILE A 317 7.03 18.97 -5.53
CA ILE A 317 7.66 17.88 -6.31
C ILE A 317 8.90 18.36 -7.05
N SER A 318 8.87 19.53 -7.71
CA SER A 318 10.01 20.06 -8.46
C SER A 318 11.21 20.37 -7.56
N ARG A 319 10.97 20.72 -6.29
CA ARG A 319 12.02 20.85 -5.27
C ARG A 319 12.41 19.54 -4.59
N GLY A 320 11.83 18.43 -5.00
CA GLY A 320 12.11 17.11 -4.45
C GLY A 320 11.65 16.94 -3.00
N LEU A 321 10.78 17.81 -2.47
CA LEU A 321 10.25 17.71 -1.11
C LEU A 321 9.19 16.60 -1.01
N MET A 322 8.27 16.59 -1.96
CA MET A 322 7.28 15.52 -2.15
C MET A 322 7.63 14.67 -3.39
N ALA A 323 6.99 13.50 -3.52
CA ALA A 323 7.08 12.63 -4.70
C ALA A 323 5.68 12.31 -5.21
N THR A 324 5.54 11.92 -6.48
CA THR A 324 4.26 11.38 -7.00
C THR A 324 3.87 10.10 -6.24
N ASP A 325 2.58 9.81 -6.20
CA ASP A 325 2.09 8.63 -5.48
C ASP A 325 2.40 7.33 -6.24
N ASP A 326 2.35 7.42 -7.56
CA ASP A 326 2.74 6.37 -8.48
C ASP A 326 3.86 6.89 -9.40
N LEU A 327 4.98 6.19 -9.45
CA LEU A 327 6.11 6.52 -10.32
C LEU A 327 5.84 6.14 -11.79
N VAL A 328 4.90 5.23 -12.04
CA VAL A 328 4.54 4.75 -13.37
C VAL A 328 3.49 5.68 -13.99
N GLU A 329 2.41 5.96 -13.25
CA GLU A 329 1.35 6.84 -13.75
C GLU A 329 1.68 8.32 -13.60
N GLY A 330 2.53 8.69 -12.63
CA GLY A 330 2.88 10.10 -12.39
C GLY A 330 1.77 10.90 -11.72
N ASN A 331 0.76 10.22 -11.17
CA ASN A 331 -0.35 10.87 -10.46
C ASN A 331 0.13 11.55 -9.17
N PHE A 332 -0.43 12.72 -8.90
CA PHE A 332 -0.20 13.43 -7.65
C PHE A 332 -0.98 12.79 -6.48
N SER A 333 -2.18 12.27 -6.75
CA SER A 333 -3.14 11.69 -5.79
C SER A 333 -3.48 12.65 -4.64
N GLY A 334 -3.93 13.86 -4.98
CA GLY A 334 -4.00 14.96 -4.00
C GLY A 334 -4.94 14.76 -2.82
N ASP A 335 -6.08 14.10 -3.01
CA ASP A 335 -7.04 13.82 -1.92
C ASP A 335 -6.64 12.65 -1.02
N LYS A 336 -5.60 11.89 -1.40
CA LYS A 336 -5.11 10.78 -0.60
C LYS A 336 -4.54 11.29 0.72
N ALA A 337 -4.93 10.64 1.81
CA ALA A 337 -4.37 10.92 3.14
C ALA A 337 -2.86 10.65 3.16
N ILE A 338 -2.10 11.52 3.83
CA ILE A 338 -0.67 11.34 4.03
C ILE A 338 -0.42 10.34 5.15
N SER A 339 0.61 9.50 4.99
CA SER A 339 1.15 8.69 6.07
C SER A 339 2.14 9.48 6.91
N GLY A 340 2.47 9.01 8.12
CA GLY A 340 3.52 9.64 8.90
C GLY A 340 4.91 9.52 8.27
N THR A 341 5.14 8.48 7.48
CA THR A 341 6.34 8.37 6.62
C THR A 341 6.40 9.50 5.59
N ASP A 342 5.27 9.89 4.96
CA ASP A 342 5.24 11.01 4.02
C ASP A 342 5.61 12.33 4.73
N LEU A 343 5.00 12.59 5.89
CA LEU A 343 5.27 13.79 6.68
C LEU A 343 6.73 13.88 7.12
N LEU A 344 7.28 12.80 7.70
CA LEU A 344 8.67 12.75 8.15
C LEU A 344 9.67 13.00 7.02
N LEU A 345 9.43 12.43 5.83
CA LEU A 345 10.32 12.65 4.68
C LEU A 345 10.33 14.11 4.24
N VAL A 346 9.17 14.78 4.26
CA VAL A 346 9.07 16.21 3.96
C VAL A 346 9.82 17.03 5.02
N LEU A 347 9.54 16.79 6.31
CA LEU A 347 10.15 17.54 7.41
C LEU A 347 11.68 17.40 7.44
N ARG A 348 12.21 16.19 7.20
CA ARG A 348 13.67 15.97 7.11
C ARG A 348 14.31 16.75 5.98
N LYS A 349 13.64 16.84 4.83
CA LYS A 349 14.15 17.61 3.68
C LYS A 349 14.10 19.11 3.99
N LEU A 350 13.02 19.61 4.59
CA LEU A 350 12.93 21.01 5.04
C LEU A 350 14.04 21.35 6.03
N GLY A 351 14.22 20.57 7.11
CA GLY A 351 15.31 20.80 8.07
C GLY A 351 16.72 20.55 7.52
N SER A 352 16.88 19.88 6.37
CA SER A 352 18.17 19.80 5.67
C SER A 352 18.51 21.08 4.91
N LEU A 353 17.50 21.83 4.44
CA LEU A 353 17.68 23.12 3.78
C LEU A 353 18.18 24.18 4.76
N GLU A 354 17.72 24.14 6.02
CA GLU A 354 18.15 25.06 7.09
C GLU A 354 19.63 24.94 7.45
N ARG A 355 20.22 23.75 7.33
CA ARG A 355 21.62 23.49 7.74
C ARG A 355 22.67 23.75 6.65
N GLN A 356 22.24 24.13 5.44
CA GLN A 356 23.13 24.33 4.30
C GLN A 356 23.49 25.80 4.03
N GLN A 357 23.12 26.70 4.94
CA GLN A 357 23.53 28.10 4.99
C GLN A 357 24.27 28.34 6.31
#